data_AF-A0A2E7ZU80-F1
#
_entry.id   AF-A0A2E7ZU80-F1
#
_cell.length_a   1.000
_cell.length_b   1.000
_cell.length_c   1.000
_cell.angle_alpha   90.00
_cell.angle_beta   90.00
_cell.angle_gamma   90.00
#
_symmetry.space_group_name_H-M   'P 1'
#
loop_
_entity.id
_entity.type
_entity.pdbx_description
1 polymer ?
#
loop_
_entity_poly.entity_id
_entity_poly.type
_entity_poly.pdbx_seq_one_letter_code
_entity_poly.pdbx_strand_id
1 'polypeptide(L)'
;MPITTTLQYKNPKPSSSLSGWALMAGLYALGVGNLGCSELSADLSDPFADEMVSFSPGTSAGFGEQSLPEVILGPPAGAGANAGSLDVLSLGCGGEIVLRFDEPGIIDGPGVDLLVFENPFSSWLELAEVSVSVDGQQWKTWPCVADGAKPVGCAGVEPVLADGFDWAAATDPASAGGDGFDLQELALTKVNFVRIRDLATQSCQGTSAGFDLDALAAVHAPW
;
A
#
# COMPACT_ATOMS: atom_id res chain seq x y z
N MET A 1 -13.11 3.00 -35.02
CA MET A 1 -12.92 4.26 -34.28
C MET A 1 -12.19 3.90 -32.99
N PRO A 2 -11.18 4.67 -32.56
CA PRO A 2 -10.34 4.28 -31.42
C PRO A 2 -11.24 4.19 -30.18
N ILE A 3 -11.09 3.09 -29.44
CA ILE A 3 -11.64 2.97 -28.11
C ILE A 3 -10.74 3.85 -27.25
N THR A 4 -11.23 5.03 -26.88
CA THR A 4 -10.60 5.81 -25.81
C THR A 4 -11.04 5.15 -24.52
N THR A 5 -10.29 4.16 -24.06
CA THR A 5 -10.43 3.65 -22.69
C THR A 5 -9.89 4.73 -21.77
N THR A 6 -10.78 5.45 -21.10
CA THR A 6 -10.37 6.28 -19.96
C THR A 6 -10.19 5.33 -18.79
N LEU A 7 -8.93 4.98 -18.50
CA LEU A 7 -8.52 4.28 -17.29
C LEU A 7 -9.18 4.97 -16.09
N GLN A 8 -10.05 4.26 -15.38
CA GLN A 8 -10.58 4.72 -14.10
C GLN A 8 -9.54 4.39 -13.04
N TYR A 9 -8.46 5.16 -13.02
CA TYR A 9 -7.51 5.12 -11.93
C TYR A 9 -8.22 5.53 -10.63
N LYS A 10 -7.97 4.81 -9.53
CA LYS A 10 -8.23 5.32 -8.18
C LYS A 10 -7.64 6.72 -8.10
N ASN A 11 -8.43 7.69 -7.62
CA ASN A 11 -7.91 9.06 -7.53
C ASN A 11 -6.63 9.02 -6.69
N PRO A 12 -5.53 9.66 -7.15
CA PRO A 12 -4.32 9.76 -6.35
C PRO A 12 -4.69 10.32 -4.97
N LYS A 13 -4.00 9.80 -3.93
CA LYS A 13 -4.19 10.23 -2.54
C LYS A 13 -4.23 11.78 -2.49
N PRO A 14 -5.19 12.39 -1.78
CA PRO A 14 -5.30 13.85 -1.75
C PRO A 14 -4.03 14.46 -1.16
N SER A 15 -3.20 15.09 -1.99
CA SER A 15 -1.95 15.72 -1.55
C SER A 15 -2.22 16.80 -0.50
N SER A 16 -1.44 16.84 0.58
CA SER A 16 -1.56 17.84 1.65
C SER A 16 -1.10 19.27 1.24
N SER A 17 -0.67 19.49 0.00
CA SER A 17 -0.34 20.82 -0.54
C SER A 17 -1.50 21.44 -1.32
N LEU A 18 -1.99 22.59 -0.85
CA LEU A 18 -3.14 23.31 -1.41
C LEU A 18 -2.91 23.94 -2.80
N SER A 19 -4.02 23.97 -3.56
CA SER A 19 -4.47 24.97 -4.55
C SER A 19 -4.36 24.65 -6.04
N GLY A 20 -5.53 24.53 -6.69
CA GLY A 20 -5.67 24.53 -8.15
C GLY A 20 -7.09 24.21 -8.60
N TRP A 21 -7.95 25.22 -8.72
CA TRP A 21 -9.26 25.09 -9.35
C TRP A 21 -9.09 24.77 -10.83
N ALA A 22 -9.77 23.74 -11.35
CA ALA A 22 -10.00 23.56 -12.78
C ALA A 22 -11.50 23.50 -13.06
N LEU A 23 -11.93 24.43 -13.92
CA LEU A 23 -13.31 24.67 -14.35
C LEU A 23 -13.61 23.93 -15.67
N MET A 24 -14.88 23.51 -15.79
CA MET A 24 -15.70 23.30 -16.99
C MET A 24 -15.50 22.04 -17.87
N ALA A 25 -16.60 21.29 -18.02
CA ALA A 25 -17.20 21.06 -19.34
C ALA A 25 -18.69 20.65 -19.19
N GLY A 26 -19.58 21.37 -19.87
CA GLY A 26 -20.93 20.90 -20.20
C GLY A 26 -21.05 20.69 -21.70
N LEU A 27 -21.74 19.64 -22.14
CA LEU A 27 -22.38 19.56 -23.45
C LEU A 27 -23.49 18.50 -23.49
N TYR A 28 -24.64 18.87 -24.04
CA TYR A 28 -25.84 18.04 -24.25
C TYR A 28 -25.73 17.12 -25.48
N ALA A 29 -26.29 15.91 -25.41
CA ALA A 29 -26.94 15.25 -26.56
C ALA A 29 -27.95 14.17 -26.13
N LEU A 30 -29.10 14.16 -26.81
CA LEU A 30 -30.25 13.24 -26.70
C LEU A 30 -29.97 11.92 -27.43
N GLY A 31 -30.57 10.80 -26.97
CA GLY A 31 -30.88 9.67 -27.88
C GLY A 31 -30.80 8.27 -27.28
N VAL A 32 -31.99 7.67 -27.12
CA VAL A 32 -32.35 6.26 -26.86
C VAL A 32 -31.41 5.17 -27.42
N GLY A 33 -31.16 4.15 -26.59
CA GLY A 33 -30.63 2.84 -27.00
C GLY A 33 -30.55 1.87 -25.83
N ASN A 34 -31.53 0.97 -25.73
CA ASN A 34 -31.57 -0.12 -24.76
C ASN A 34 -30.50 -1.17 -25.14
N LEU A 35 -29.45 -1.32 -24.34
CA LEU A 35 -28.48 -2.41 -24.44
C LEU A 35 -28.15 -2.88 -23.03
N GLY A 36 -28.28 -4.19 -22.81
CA GLY A 36 -28.12 -4.81 -21.50
C GLY A 36 -26.74 -4.54 -20.90
N CYS A 37 -26.70 -4.47 -19.56
CA CYS A 37 -25.46 -4.50 -18.80
C CYS A 37 -24.79 -5.85 -19.01
N SER A 38 -23.97 -5.98 -20.06
CA SER A 38 -22.87 -6.93 -20.01
C SER A 38 -21.77 -6.29 -19.18
N GLU A 39 -21.59 -6.79 -17.95
CA GLU A 39 -20.32 -6.99 -17.26
C GLU A 39 -19.14 -6.21 -17.90
N LEU A 40 -18.99 -4.93 -17.56
CA LEU A 40 -17.92 -4.06 -18.05
C LEU A 40 -17.26 -3.39 -16.85
N SER A 41 -16.19 -4.00 -16.34
CA SER A 41 -15.10 -3.33 -15.59
C SER A 41 -13.97 -4.33 -15.25
N ALA A 42 -13.39 -4.97 -16.27
CA ALA A 42 -12.02 -5.46 -16.14
C ALA A 42 -11.12 -4.40 -16.80
N ASP A 43 -10.82 -3.35 -16.04
CA ASP A 43 -9.77 -2.37 -16.31
C ASP A 43 -9.14 -2.05 -14.95
N LEU A 44 -8.43 -3.04 -14.39
CA LEU A 44 -7.91 -3.08 -13.02
C LEU A 44 -6.39 -2.91 -13.04
N SER A 45 -5.87 -1.78 -13.50
CA SER A 45 -4.45 -1.46 -13.39
C SER A 45 -4.10 -0.80 -12.05
N ASP A 46 -4.76 -1.20 -10.96
CA ASP A 46 -4.52 -0.68 -9.61
C ASP A 46 -3.79 -1.75 -8.77
N PRO A 47 -2.47 -1.60 -8.56
CA PRO A 47 -1.70 -2.56 -7.80
C PRO A 47 -1.76 -2.37 -6.30
N PHE A 48 -2.54 -1.43 -5.79
CA PHE A 48 -2.52 -1.06 -4.38
C PHE A 48 -3.66 -1.71 -3.61
N ALA A 49 -3.58 -1.64 -2.28
CA ALA A 49 -4.66 -2.15 -1.43
C ALA A 49 -5.99 -1.40 -1.69
N ASP A 50 -7.08 -2.16 -1.62
CA ASP A 50 -8.43 -1.69 -1.97
C ASP A 50 -9.26 -1.30 -0.75
N GLU A 51 -9.04 -1.98 0.38
CA GLU A 51 -9.84 -1.80 1.59
C GLU A 51 -9.00 -1.89 2.86
N MET A 52 -9.26 -0.99 3.81
CA MET A 52 -8.84 -1.13 5.20
C MET A 52 -9.88 -1.95 5.97
N VAL A 53 -9.60 -3.22 6.21
CA VAL A 53 -10.51 -4.16 6.88
C VAL A 53 -10.61 -3.86 8.38
N SER A 54 -9.47 -3.56 9.01
CA SER A 54 -9.43 -3.19 10.43
C SER A 54 -8.15 -2.45 10.76
N PHE A 55 -8.22 -1.53 11.71
CA PHE A 55 -7.07 -0.87 12.31
C PHE A 55 -7.21 -0.88 13.84
N SER A 56 -6.18 -1.37 14.52
CA SER A 56 -6.05 -1.36 15.98
C SER A 56 -4.82 -0.53 16.34
N PRO A 57 -4.99 0.77 16.64
CA PRO A 57 -3.87 1.65 16.94
C PRO A 57 -3.11 1.20 18.19
N GLY A 58 -1.79 1.27 18.11
CA GLY A 58 -0.86 1.03 19.21
C GLY A 58 -0.68 2.24 20.12
N THR A 59 0.25 2.13 21.07
CA THR A 59 0.60 3.27 21.94
C THR A 59 1.26 4.36 21.11
N SER A 60 0.85 5.62 21.30
CA SER A 60 1.39 6.77 20.55
C SER A 60 1.14 6.74 19.03
N ALA A 61 0.09 6.05 18.59
CA ALA A 61 -0.51 6.26 17.27
C ALA A 61 -1.18 7.66 17.16
N GLY A 62 -1.59 8.05 15.96
CA GLY A 62 -2.46 9.20 15.73
C GLY A 62 -2.14 10.02 14.48
N PHE A 63 -0.90 9.98 14.01
CA PHE A 63 -0.51 10.67 12.78
C PHE A 63 -1.11 9.96 11.57
N GLY A 64 -1.73 10.73 10.68
CA GLY A 64 -2.38 10.21 9.47
C GLY A 64 -3.82 9.71 9.65
N GLU A 65 -4.28 9.46 10.89
CA GLU A 65 -5.60 8.86 11.15
C GLU A 65 -6.77 9.69 10.58
N GLN A 66 -6.65 11.03 10.56
CA GLN A 66 -7.69 11.92 10.00
C GLN A 66 -7.89 11.76 8.49
N SER A 67 -6.96 11.10 7.81
CA SER A 67 -6.96 10.86 6.37
C SER A 67 -7.28 9.40 6.01
N LEU A 68 -7.72 8.59 6.98
CA LEU A 68 -8.11 7.20 6.72
C LEU A 68 -9.49 7.08 6.05
N PRO A 69 -9.64 6.08 5.15
CA PRO A 69 -8.62 5.11 4.74
C PRO A 69 -7.72 5.59 3.58
N GLU A 70 -7.97 6.75 2.98
CA GLU A 70 -7.36 7.16 1.70
C GLU A 70 -5.82 7.26 1.77
N VAL A 71 -5.26 7.65 2.91
CA VAL A 71 -3.80 7.80 3.11
C VAL A 71 -3.00 6.51 2.92
N ILE A 72 -3.63 5.33 2.97
CA ILE A 72 -2.97 4.01 2.83
C ILE A 72 -3.49 3.19 1.64
N LEU A 73 -4.49 3.69 0.93
CA LEU A 73 -5.16 2.98 -0.17
C LEU A 73 -4.83 3.67 -1.50
N GLY A 74 -3.60 3.48 -1.98
CA GLY A 74 -3.12 4.07 -3.22
C GLY A 74 -1.60 3.96 -3.37
N PRO A 75 -1.00 4.65 -4.35
CA PRO A 75 0.43 4.60 -4.56
C PRO A 75 1.22 5.15 -3.36
N PRO A 76 2.45 4.67 -3.12
CA PRO A 76 3.34 5.28 -2.14
C PRO A 76 3.72 6.71 -2.55
N ALA A 77 4.07 7.53 -1.58
CA ALA A 77 4.49 8.91 -1.77
C ALA A 77 5.88 9.15 -1.15
N GLY A 78 6.86 8.32 -1.53
CA GLY A 78 8.22 8.35 -1.00
C GLY A 78 8.97 9.64 -1.27
N ALA A 79 9.89 10.00 -0.35
CA ALA A 79 10.77 11.16 -0.45
C ALA A 79 12.26 10.78 -0.64
N GLY A 80 12.52 9.53 -0.99
CA GLY A 80 13.87 8.99 -1.23
C GLY A 80 14.62 8.61 0.05
N ALA A 81 15.90 8.28 -0.09
CA ALA A 81 16.68 7.66 1.00
C ALA A 81 16.93 8.53 2.24
N ASN A 82 16.79 9.86 2.13
CA ASN A 82 17.25 10.80 3.16
C ASN A 82 16.11 11.58 3.83
N ALA A 83 14.87 11.40 3.39
CA ALA A 83 13.70 12.09 3.94
C ALA A 83 12.49 11.17 3.93
N GLY A 84 11.64 11.28 4.95
CA GLY A 84 10.34 10.63 4.98
C GLY A 84 9.25 11.51 4.37
N SER A 85 8.20 10.85 3.88
CA SER A 85 6.92 11.45 3.52
C SER A 85 6.09 11.80 4.76
N LEU A 86 5.05 12.61 4.56
CA LEU A 86 3.99 12.85 5.56
C LEU A 86 2.68 12.17 5.17
N ASP A 87 2.66 11.46 4.04
CA ASP A 87 1.51 10.74 3.52
C ASP A 87 1.47 9.31 4.07
N VAL A 88 1.44 9.21 5.39
CA VAL A 88 1.60 7.95 6.13
C VAL A 88 0.60 7.86 7.29
N LEU A 89 0.30 6.63 7.69
CA LEU A 89 -0.38 6.30 8.93
C LEU A 89 0.62 5.71 9.93
N SER A 90 0.89 6.40 11.03
CA SER A 90 1.66 5.82 12.14
C SER A 90 0.79 4.82 12.90
N LEU A 91 1.16 3.54 12.90
CA LEU A 91 0.36 2.50 13.54
C LEU A 91 0.36 2.59 15.08
N GLY A 92 1.31 3.29 15.68
CA GLY A 92 1.58 3.21 17.12
C GLY A 92 2.40 1.98 17.46
N CYS A 93 3.09 2.03 18.60
CA CYS A 93 3.83 0.88 19.12
C CYS A 93 2.91 -0.32 19.36
N GLY A 94 3.22 -1.44 18.71
CA GLY A 94 2.42 -2.65 18.73
C GLY A 94 1.07 -2.55 18.02
N GLY A 95 0.86 -1.48 17.26
CA GLY A 95 -0.32 -1.28 16.44
C GLY A 95 -0.40 -2.28 15.30
N GLU A 96 -1.61 -2.53 14.84
CA GLU A 96 -1.88 -3.52 13.81
C GLU A 96 -2.94 -3.02 12.83
N ILE A 97 -2.73 -3.27 11.55
CA ILE A 97 -3.68 -2.97 10.48
C ILE A 97 -3.82 -4.15 9.53
N VAL A 98 -5.04 -4.35 9.03
CA VAL A 98 -5.35 -5.37 8.02
C VAL A 98 -5.90 -4.68 6.79
N LEU A 99 -5.23 -4.90 5.66
CA LEU A 99 -5.63 -4.40 4.35
C LEU A 99 -6.01 -5.56 3.43
N ARG A 100 -6.88 -5.27 2.47
CA ARG A 100 -7.39 -6.24 1.50
C ARG A 100 -7.20 -5.75 0.07
N PHE A 101 -6.82 -6.67 -0.80
CA PHE A 101 -6.81 -6.56 -2.24
C PHE A 101 -8.06 -7.26 -2.81
N ASP A 102 -8.81 -6.56 -3.66
CA ASP A 102 -9.87 -7.10 -4.48
C ASP A 102 -9.29 -8.14 -5.46
N GLU A 103 -10.17 -8.91 -6.09
CA GLU A 103 -9.76 -9.87 -7.11
C GLU A 103 -8.98 -9.16 -8.24
N PRO A 104 -7.82 -9.68 -8.66
CA PRO A 104 -7.33 -11.05 -8.44
C PRO A 104 -6.50 -11.25 -7.15
N GLY A 105 -6.28 -10.22 -6.34
CA GLY A 105 -5.42 -10.26 -5.16
C GLY A 105 -3.93 -10.19 -5.49
N ILE A 106 -3.09 -10.58 -4.53
CA ILE A 106 -1.64 -10.73 -4.72
C ILE A 106 -1.40 -12.15 -5.24
N ILE A 107 -0.77 -12.26 -6.41
CA ILE A 107 -0.49 -13.54 -7.08
C ILE A 107 0.99 -13.86 -6.98
N ASP A 108 1.33 -15.13 -6.71
CA ASP A 108 2.70 -15.65 -6.72
C ASP A 108 3.28 -15.67 -8.15
N GLY A 109 4.45 -15.10 -8.30
CA GLY A 109 5.26 -15.15 -9.51
C GLY A 109 6.76 -15.16 -9.20
N PRO A 110 7.62 -14.89 -10.18
CA PRO A 110 9.06 -14.94 -9.96
C PRO A 110 9.57 -13.84 -9.00
N GLY A 111 9.81 -14.19 -7.74
CA GLY A 111 10.47 -13.34 -6.76
C GLY A 111 9.47 -12.58 -5.89
N VAL A 112 9.74 -11.29 -5.62
CA VAL A 112 8.88 -10.48 -4.74
C VAL A 112 7.50 -10.31 -5.36
N ASP A 113 6.46 -10.63 -4.58
CA ASP A 113 5.06 -10.51 -4.98
C ASP A 113 4.33 -9.35 -4.29
N LEU A 114 4.83 -8.94 -3.12
CA LEU A 114 4.28 -7.87 -2.30
C LEU A 114 5.39 -6.91 -1.90
N LEU A 115 5.16 -5.61 -2.11
CA LEU A 115 5.95 -4.53 -1.53
C LEU A 115 5.17 -3.86 -0.39
N VAL A 116 5.87 -3.62 0.72
CA VAL A 116 5.35 -2.89 1.87
C VAL A 116 6.15 -1.60 2.01
N PHE A 117 5.45 -0.46 1.98
CA PHE A 117 6.04 0.87 2.10
C PHE A 117 5.76 1.43 3.49
N GLU A 118 6.81 1.53 4.30
CA GLU A 118 6.81 2.22 5.59
C GLU A 118 7.10 3.70 5.31
N ASN A 119 8.18 4.23 5.85
CA ASN A 119 8.71 5.55 5.59
C ASN A 119 10.14 5.71 6.15
N PRO A 120 11.07 4.74 6.01
CA PRO A 120 12.29 4.79 6.80
C PRO A 120 13.26 5.77 6.13
N PHE A 121 13.89 6.62 6.94
CA PHE A 121 14.89 7.57 6.46
C PHE A 121 16.04 7.70 7.47
N SER A 122 17.25 8.00 6.99
CA SER A 122 18.40 8.31 7.86
C SER A 122 18.66 7.30 9.00
N SER A 123 18.43 6.01 8.74
CA SER A 123 18.57 4.89 9.71
C SER A 123 17.57 4.87 10.87
N TRP A 124 16.49 5.65 10.80
CA TRP A 124 15.35 5.51 11.69
C TRP A 124 14.48 4.38 11.15
N LEU A 125 14.49 3.24 11.83
CA LEU A 125 13.73 2.05 11.46
C LEU A 125 12.61 1.83 12.47
N GLU A 126 11.39 1.77 11.97
CA GLU A 126 10.20 1.39 12.73
C GLU A 126 9.67 0.10 12.10
N LEU A 127 10.04 -1.03 12.69
CA LEU A 127 9.90 -2.32 12.04
C LEU A 127 8.51 -2.93 12.25
N ALA A 128 8.03 -3.65 11.24
CA ALA A 128 6.82 -4.45 11.35
C ALA A 128 7.02 -5.92 10.90
N GLU A 129 6.23 -6.78 11.54
CA GLU A 129 5.93 -8.12 11.06
C GLU A 129 4.84 -8.05 9.99
N VAL A 130 5.01 -8.86 8.94
CA VAL A 130 4.07 -8.97 7.83
C VAL A 130 3.46 -10.37 7.81
N SER A 131 2.13 -10.43 7.82
CA SER A 131 1.37 -11.66 7.62
C SER A 131 0.44 -11.54 6.42
N VAL A 132 0.15 -12.66 5.76
CA VAL A 132 -0.84 -12.73 4.68
C VAL A 132 -1.87 -13.82 4.90
N SER A 133 -3.03 -13.64 4.29
CA SER A 133 -4.14 -14.58 4.36
C SER A 133 -4.94 -14.60 3.06
N VAL A 134 -5.48 -15.79 2.74
CA VAL A 134 -6.45 -15.96 1.65
C VAL A 134 -7.85 -15.54 2.10
N ASP A 135 -8.19 -15.75 3.36
CA ASP A 135 -9.57 -15.68 3.89
C ASP A 135 -9.76 -14.67 5.03
N GLY A 136 -8.69 -13.99 5.45
CA GLY A 136 -8.67 -13.07 6.58
C GLY A 136 -8.72 -13.74 7.96
N GLN A 137 -8.70 -15.07 8.02
CA GLN A 137 -8.84 -15.85 9.25
C GLN A 137 -7.56 -16.64 9.57
N GLN A 138 -7.01 -17.33 8.56
CA GLN A 138 -5.78 -18.09 8.69
C GLN A 138 -4.60 -17.30 8.15
N TRP A 139 -3.63 -17.02 9.00
CA TRP A 139 -2.51 -16.15 8.69
C TRP A 139 -1.22 -16.97 8.58
N LYS A 140 -0.44 -16.68 7.54
CA LYS A 140 0.96 -17.08 7.44
C LYS A 140 1.84 -15.83 7.53
N THR A 141 2.92 -15.94 8.26
CA THR A 141 3.79 -14.82 8.61
C THR A 141 5.20 -15.10 8.11
N TRP A 142 5.83 -14.13 7.45
CA TRP A 142 7.26 -14.23 7.12
C TRP A 142 8.09 -14.08 8.41
N PRO A 143 9.14 -14.90 8.61
CA PRO A 143 10.03 -14.72 9.74
C PRO A 143 10.71 -13.34 9.70
N CYS A 144 10.45 -12.51 10.71
CA CYS A 144 11.13 -11.23 10.90
C CYS A 144 12.16 -11.35 12.02
N VAL A 145 13.42 -11.06 11.70
CA VAL A 145 14.53 -10.97 12.66
C VAL A 145 14.90 -9.49 12.79
N ALA A 146 14.33 -8.84 13.80
CA ALA A 146 14.55 -7.43 14.09
C ALA A 146 15.96 -7.14 14.65
N ASP A 147 16.57 -8.12 15.31
CA ASP A 147 17.85 -7.95 16.01
C ASP A 147 19.03 -7.96 15.02
N GLY A 148 19.74 -6.83 14.91
CA GLY A 148 20.98 -6.77 14.14
C GLY A 148 21.27 -5.39 13.56
N ALA A 149 22.42 -5.25 12.90
CA ALA A 149 22.76 -4.01 12.18
C ALA A 149 21.91 -3.82 10.90
N LYS A 150 21.34 -4.91 10.37
CA LYS A 150 20.38 -4.90 9.27
C LYS A 150 19.30 -5.95 9.58
N PRO A 151 18.07 -5.53 9.93
CA PRO A 151 16.93 -6.44 10.10
C PRO A 151 16.66 -7.25 8.82
N VAL A 152 16.12 -8.46 8.98
CA VAL A 152 15.88 -9.39 7.87
C VAL A 152 14.45 -9.91 7.94
N GLY A 153 13.73 -9.86 6.81
CA GLY A 153 12.36 -10.37 6.70
C GLY A 153 11.31 -9.52 7.43
N CYS A 154 11.68 -8.29 7.80
CA CYS A 154 10.78 -7.31 8.40
C CYS A 154 10.47 -6.22 7.37
N ALA A 155 9.31 -5.58 7.49
CA ALA A 155 9.08 -4.30 6.81
C ALA A 155 9.67 -3.15 7.65
N GLY A 156 9.91 -2.00 7.02
CA GLY A 156 10.45 -0.79 7.63
C GLY A 156 11.98 -0.69 7.57
N VAL A 157 12.62 -1.34 6.58
CA VAL A 157 14.09 -1.36 6.42
C VAL A 157 14.53 -0.54 5.22
N GLU A 158 13.97 -0.80 4.05
CA GLU A 158 14.39 -0.16 2.81
C GLU A 158 13.61 1.16 2.57
N PRO A 159 14.28 2.28 2.22
CA PRO A 159 13.59 3.55 1.96
C PRO A 159 12.56 3.46 0.83
N VAL A 160 11.55 4.31 0.88
CA VAL A 160 10.54 4.42 -0.19
C VAL A 160 11.04 5.37 -1.28
N LEU A 161 11.24 4.84 -2.49
CA LEU A 161 11.78 5.60 -3.64
C LEU A 161 10.70 5.95 -4.66
N ALA A 162 9.65 5.14 -4.77
CA ALA A 162 8.48 5.46 -5.58
C ALA A 162 7.72 6.65 -4.98
N ASP A 163 7.41 7.64 -5.82
CA ASP A 163 6.88 8.95 -5.43
C ASP A 163 5.38 9.15 -5.76
N GLY A 164 4.77 8.09 -6.31
CA GLY A 164 3.34 8.03 -6.61
C GLY A 164 2.91 8.65 -7.93
N PHE A 165 3.83 9.19 -8.73
CA PHE A 165 3.53 9.70 -10.07
C PHE A 165 3.56 8.61 -11.15
N ASP A 166 4.34 7.55 -10.93
CA ASP A 166 4.42 6.37 -11.81
C ASP A 166 4.05 5.10 -11.02
N TRP A 167 2.83 4.60 -11.24
CA TRP A 167 2.31 3.44 -10.53
C TRP A 167 3.05 2.14 -10.91
N ALA A 168 3.59 2.06 -12.13
CA ALA A 168 4.39 0.91 -12.54
C ALA A 168 5.76 0.92 -11.85
N ALA A 169 6.30 2.10 -11.53
CA ALA A 169 7.52 2.19 -10.73
C ALA A 169 7.30 1.71 -9.28
N ALA A 170 6.08 1.83 -8.75
CA ALA A 170 5.73 1.34 -7.42
C ALA A 170 5.58 -0.20 -7.34
N THR A 171 5.64 -0.92 -8.46
CA THR A 171 5.59 -2.38 -8.50
C THR A 171 6.90 -3.03 -8.95
N ASP A 172 7.97 -2.27 -9.19
CA ASP A 172 9.30 -2.81 -9.50
C ASP A 172 10.15 -2.98 -8.22
N PRO A 173 10.36 -4.21 -7.72
CA PRO A 173 11.13 -4.42 -6.50
C PRO A 173 12.58 -3.95 -6.58
N ALA A 174 13.13 -3.74 -7.78
CA ALA A 174 14.50 -3.27 -7.95
C ALA A 174 14.65 -1.75 -7.81
N SER A 175 13.55 -0.99 -7.91
CA SER A 175 13.60 0.47 -7.97
C SER A 175 12.56 1.21 -7.12
N ALA A 176 11.46 0.56 -6.73
CA ALA A 176 10.40 1.15 -5.91
C ALA A 176 10.87 1.52 -4.49
N GLY A 177 11.88 0.81 -3.98
CA GLY A 177 12.18 0.80 -2.55
C GLY A 177 11.13 -0.01 -1.77
N GLY A 178 11.03 0.24 -0.47
CA GLY A 178 10.20 -0.58 0.43
C GLY A 178 10.68 -2.02 0.54
N ASP A 179 10.01 -2.79 1.38
CA ASP A 179 10.42 -4.15 1.71
C ASP A 179 9.59 -5.18 0.94
N GLY A 180 10.29 -6.10 0.27
CA GLY A 180 9.70 -7.12 -0.60
C GLY A 180 9.47 -8.46 0.08
N PHE A 181 8.34 -9.08 -0.23
CA PHE A 181 7.90 -10.37 0.30
C PHE A 181 7.45 -11.30 -0.85
N ASP A 182 7.97 -12.53 -0.86
CA ASP A 182 7.71 -13.57 -1.85
C ASP A 182 6.76 -14.63 -1.25
N LEU A 183 5.62 -14.89 -1.90
CA LEU A 183 4.60 -15.83 -1.45
C LEU A 183 5.06 -17.28 -1.55
N GLN A 184 6.00 -17.60 -2.43
CA GLN A 184 6.60 -18.91 -2.55
C GLN A 184 7.29 -19.34 -1.25
N GLU A 185 7.88 -18.41 -0.50
CA GLU A 185 8.50 -18.67 0.80
C GLU A 185 7.49 -19.20 1.84
N LEU A 186 6.22 -18.84 1.69
CA LEU A 186 5.11 -19.31 2.53
C LEU A 186 4.33 -20.47 1.91
N ALA A 187 4.73 -20.97 0.75
CA ALA A 187 4.00 -21.94 -0.06
C ALA A 187 2.54 -21.50 -0.29
N LEU A 188 2.36 -20.29 -0.78
CA LEU A 188 1.09 -19.70 -1.19
C LEU A 188 1.19 -19.30 -2.66
N THR A 189 0.10 -19.47 -3.42
CA THR A 189 0.05 -19.06 -4.83
C THR A 189 -0.75 -17.77 -5.05
N LYS A 190 -1.53 -17.39 -4.04
CA LYS A 190 -2.39 -16.21 -4.04
C LYS A 190 -2.83 -15.88 -2.62
N VAL A 191 -2.98 -14.60 -2.31
CA VAL A 191 -3.62 -14.08 -1.09
C VAL A 191 -4.45 -12.83 -1.38
N ASN A 192 -5.35 -12.47 -0.48
CA ASN A 192 -6.17 -11.25 -0.59
C ASN A 192 -5.98 -10.30 0.59
N PHE A 193 -5.43 -10.77 1.70
CA PHE A 193 -5.31 -9.99 2.93
C PHE A 193 -3.86 -9.89 3.34
N VAL A 194 -3.45 -8.69 3.75
CA VAL A 194 -2.16 -8.40 4.35
C VAL A 194 -2.41 -7.80 5.73
N ARG A 195 -1.65 -8.26 6.72
CA ARG A 195 -1.65 -7.70 8.06
C ARG A 195 -0.25 -7.21 8.39
N ILE A 196 -0.17 -5.96 8.81
CA ILE A 196 1.05 -5.30 9.26
C ILE A 196 0.94 -5.06 10.76
N ARG A 197 1.94 -5.49 11.51
CA ARG A 197 1.98 -5.27 12.96
C ARG A 197 3.33 -4.69 13.36
N ASP A 198 3.30 -3.50 13.94
CA ASP A 198 4.49 -2.85 14.49
C ASP A 198 5.13 -3.70 15.62
N LEU A 199 6.46 -3.74 15.63
CA LEU A 199 7.26 -4.54 16.58
C LEU A 199 7.68 -3.77 17.84
N ALA A 200 7.36 -2.49 17.94
CA ALA A 200 7.76 -1.58 19.02
C ALA A 200 9.28 -1.59 19.27
N THR A 201 10.08 -1.55 18.20
CA THR A 201 11.55 -1.52 18.24
C THR A 201 12.14 -0.16 18.64
N GLN A 202 11.28 0.86 18.73
CA GLN A 202 11.57 2.26 19.00
C GLN A 202 10.93 2.74 20.31
N SER A 203 11.16 4.02 20.66
CA SER A 203 10.52 4.64 21.83
C SER A 203 9.09 5.07 21.51
N CYS A 204 8.13 4.60 22.31
CA CYS A 204 6.71 4.90 22.14
C CYS A 204 6.33 6.24 22.79
N GLN A 205 6.53 7.35 22.08
CA GLN A 205 6.26 8.70 22.58
C GLN A 205 5.53 9.54 21.52
N GLY A 206 4.84 10.60 21.96
CA GLY A 206 4.12 11.48 21.05
C GLY A 206 2.87 10.81 20.44
N THR A 207 2.62 11.10 19.17
CA THR A 207 1.43 10.64 18.40
C THR A 207 1.79 10.10 17.02
N SER A 208 3.06 9.83 16.76
CA SER A 208 3.59 9.34 15.48
C SER A 208 4.65 8.28 15.71
N ALA A 209 4.45 7.44 16.73
CA ALA A 209 5.32 6.30 16.95
C ALA A 209 4.78 5.11 16.17
N GLY A 210 5.63 4.12 15.96
CA GLY A 210 5.22 2.90 15.28
C GLY A 210 5.51 2.98 13.78
N PHE A 211 5.48 1.83 13.12
CA PHE A 211 5.52 1.72 11.67
C PHE A 211 4.64 2.77 10.98
N ASP A 212 5.24 3.62 10.16
CA ASP A 212 4.58 4.67 9.38
C ASP A 212 4.14 4.10 8.03
N LEU A 213 2.96 3.47 7.97
CA LEU A 213 2.47 2.84 6.75
C LEU A 213 2.11 3.89 5.68
N ASP A 214 2.81 3.84 4.54
CA ASP A 214 2.49 4.62 3.33
C ASP A 214 1.54 3.83 2.42
N ALA A 215 1.96 2.64 1.97
CA ALA A 215 1.21 1.86 0.98
C ALA A 215 1.59 0.38 0.97
N LEU A 216 0.78 -0.43 0.27
CA LEU A 216 1.10 -1.78 -0.15
C LEU A 216 0.94 -1.89 -1.66
N ALA A 217 1.83 -2.62 -2.34
CA ALA A 217 1.69 -2.90 -3.76
C ALA A 217 1.84 -4.40 -4.07
N ALA A 218 0.92 -4.95 -4.86
CA ALA A 218 1.07 -6.25 -5.49
C ALA A 218 1.97 -6.11 -6.73
N VAL A 219 2.94 -7.00 -6.89
CA VAL A 219 3.95 -6.94 -7.96
C VAL A 219 3.52 -7.75 -9.20
N HIS A 220 2.85 -8.87 -8.99
CA HIS A 220 2.56 -9.87 -10.05
C HIS A 220 1.07 -10.10 -10.35
N ALA A 221 0.22 -9.09 -10.19
CA ALA A 221 -1.17 -9.25 -10.63
C ALA A 221 -1.32 -9.04 -12.15
N PRO A 222 -2.29 -9.70 -12.79
CA PRO A 222 -2.61 -9.46 -14.19
C PRO A 222 -3.22 -8.05 -14.34
N TRP A 223 -2.36 -7.07 -14.62
CA TRP A 223 -2.74 -5.69 -14.97
C TRP A 223 -3.13 -5.60 -16.45
#